data_AF-A0A3N5YSC3-F1
#
_entry.id   AF-A0A3N5YSC3-F1
#
_cell.length_a   1.000
_cell.length_b   1.000
_cell.length_c   1.000
_cell.angle_alpha   90.00
_cell.angle_beta   90.00
_cell.angle_gamma   90.00
#
_symmetry.space_group_name_H-M   'P 1'
#
loop_
_entity.id
_entity.type
_entity.pdbx_description
1 polymer ?
#
loop_
_entity_poly.entity_id
_entity_poly.type
_entity_poly.pdbx_seq_one_letter_code
_entity_poly.pdbx_strand_id
1 'polypeptide(L)'
;MTNHRCMRTCLAAIVLGAAGLAVATCSKQEAAPAPSNLPAQAARFQRVNSLLQRQIELADGKEFYLVLDPGAPDLTLMLSGAELQRYPVIG
;
A
#
# COMPACT_ATOMS: atom_id res chain seq x y z
N MET A 1 -9.95 30.67 -15.07
CA MET A 1 -9.46 31.46 -13.92
C MET A 1 -9.77 30.67 -12.65
N THR A 2 -8.84 29.80 -12.26
CA THR A 2 -8.04 29.88 -11.01
C THR A 2 -8.85 29.59 -9.75
N ASN A 3 -8.95 28.31 -9.43
CA ASN A 3 -9.46 27.82 -8.15
C ASN A 3 -8.31 27.21 -7.32
N HIS A 4 -8.20 27.72 -6.10
CA HIS A 4 -7.58 27.10 -4.93
C HIS A 4 -6.05 27.00 -4.87
N ARG A 5 -5.40 28.17 -4.90
CA ARG A 5 -4.25 28.44 -4.03
C ARG A 5 -4.74 28.56 -2.58
N CYS A 6 -4.82 27.45 -1.86
CA CYS A 6 -4.78 27.46 -0.40
C CYS A 6 -3.95 26.27 0.12
N MET A 7 -2.96 25.88 -0.68
CA MET A 7 -1.78 25.16 -0.23
C MET A 7 -0.83 26.24 0.31
N ARG A 8 -0.58 26.25 1.64
CA ARG A 8 0.28 27.16 2.42
C ARG A 8 -0.47 28.10 3.38
N THR A 9 -1.06 27.56 4.44
CA THR A 9 -1.14 28.24 5.75
C THR A 9 -1.82 27.32 6.74
N CYS A 10 -1.03 26.64 7.57
CA CYS A 10 -1.33 26.26 8.96
C CYS A 10 -0.08 25.59 9.54
N LEU A 11 1.04 26.32 9.47
CA LEU A 11 2.23 26.04 10.25
C LEU A 11 2.06 26.81 11.57
N ALA A 12 2.45 26.18 12.67
CA ALA A 12 2.70 26.77 13.98
C ALA A 12 1.49 27.09 14.87
N ALA A 13 1.18 26.14 15.76
CA ALA A 13 0.64 26.34 17.10
C ALA A 13 0.50 24.95 17.75
N ILE A 14 0.93 24.58 18.95
CA ILE A 14 1.48 25.22 20.13
C ILE A 14 2.19 24.08 20.90
N VAL A 15 3.42 24.32 21.37
CA VAL A 15 4.08 23.54 22.43
C VAL A 15 3.70 24.21 23.75
N LEU A 16 3.24 23.44 24.75
CA LEU A 16 3.35 23.64 26.22
C LEU A 16 2.10 23.10 26.95
N GLY A 17 2.32 22.30 28.00
CA GLY A 17 1.32 22.11 29.05
C GLY A 17 1.26 20.70 29.64
N ALA A 18 2.07 20.47 30.67
CA ALA A 18 1.98 19.30 31.53
C ALA A 18 0.72 19.31 32.41
N ALA A 19 0.43 18.15 33.00
CA ALA A 19 -0.50 17.85 34.10
C ALA A 19 -1.92 17.43 33.70
N GLY A 20 -2.23 16.18 34.02
CA GLY A 20 -3.57 15.61 33.97
C GLY A 20 -3.55 14.09 33.92
N LEU A 21 -3.18 13.43 35.03
CA LEU A 21 -3.50 12.02 35.23
C LEU A 21 -5.03 11.89 35.26
N ALA A 22 -5.62 11.49 34.14
CA ALA A 22 -6.93 10.87 34.12
C ALA A 22 -6.72 9.39 33.84
N VAL A 23 -6.72 8.58 34.89
CA VAL A 23 -6.73 7.12 34.81
C VAL A 23 -8.12 6.70 34.35
N ALA A 24 -8.41 6.91 33.07
CA ALA A 24 -9.48 6.20 32.41
C ALA A 24 -8.95 4.78 32.19
N THR A 25 -9.28 3.86 33.10
CA THR A 25 -9.19 2.44 32.79
C THR A 25 -10.25 2.14 31.74
N CYS A 26 -9.97 2.52 30.49
CA CYS A 26 -10.53 1.83 29.35
C CYS A 26 -10.17 0.38 29.59
N SER A 27 -11.16 -0.43 29.95
CA SER A 27 -11.14 -1.86 29.77
C SER A 27 -10.97 -2.08 28.27
N LYS A 28 -9.72 -1.97 27.84
CA LYS A 28 -9.23 -2.53 26.61
C LYS A 28 -9.45 -4.02 26.83
N GLN A 29 -10.61 -4.49 26.38
CA GLN A 29 -10.84 -5.86 26.04
C GLN A 29 -9.72 -6.17 25.05
N GLU A 30 -8.58 -6.60 25.59
CA GLU A 30 -7.46 -7.13 24.85
C GLU A 30 -8.08 -8.34 24.15
N ALA A 31 -8.51 -8.13 22.90
CA ALA A 31 -8.92 -9.21 22.05
C ALA A 31 -7.78 -10.22 22.13
N ALA A 32 -8.07 -11.40 22.68
CA ALA A 32 -7.10 -12.46 22.82
C ALA A 32 -6.30 -12.53 21.52
N PRO A 33 -4.95 -12.52 21.56
CA PRO A 33 -4.14 -12.50 20.36
C PRO A 33 -4.65 -13.63 19.47
N ALA A 34 -5.20 -13.25 18.31
CA ALA A 34 -5.74 -14.21 17.37
C ALA A 34 -4.66 -15.28 17.16
N PRO A 35 -5.00 -16.58 17.20
CA PRO A 35 -4.02 -17.65 17.10
C PRO A 35 -3.17 -17.36 15.87
N SER A 36 -1.88 -17.10 16.10
CA SER A 36 -0.95 -16.79 15.03
C SER A 36 -0.85 -18.05 14.19
N ASN A 37 -1.61 -18.11 13.10
CA ASN A 37 -1.47 -19.13 12.08
C ASN A 37 -0.17 -18.83 11.31
N LEU A 38 0.96 -18.92 12.01
CA LEU A 38 2.32 -18.75 11.51
C LEU A 38 2.56 -19.49 10.19
N PRO A 39 2.12 -20.76 10.00
CA PRO A 39 2.27 -21.43 8.71
C PRO A 39 1.45 -20.77 7.59
N ALA A 40 0.24 -20.30 7.87
CA ALA A 40 -0.59 -19.62 6.86
C ALA A 40 -0.03 -18.24 6.49
N GLN A 41 0.56 -17.53 7.45
CA GLN A 41 1.26 -16.26 7.21
C GLN A 41 2.54 -16.49 6.41
N ALA A 42 3.36 -17.49 6.77
CA ALA A 42 4.55 -17.86 6.02
C ALA A 42 4.23 -18.21 4.56
N ALA A 43 3.17 -19.00 4.31
CA ALA A 43 2.73 -19.34 2.96
C ALA A 43 2.20 -18.13 2.16
N ARG A 44 1.66 -17.10 2.83
CA ARG A 44 1.31 -15.82 2.18
C ARG A 44 2.57 -15.05 1.80
N PHE A 45 3.52 -14.90 2.73
CA PHE A 45 4.77 -14.19 2.46
C PHE A 45 5.61 -14.85 1.38
N GLN A 46 5.68 -16.18 1.33
CA GLN A 46 6.36 -16.90 0.25
C GLN A 46 5.75 -16.58 -1.13
N ARG A 47 4.41 -16.52 -1.22
CA ARG A 47 3.72 -16.13 -2.46
C ARG A 47 3.98 -14.67 -2.82
N VAL A 48 3.99 -13.76 -1.85
CA VAL A 48 4.31 -12.35 -2.10
C VAL A 48 5.76 -12.21 -2.57
N ASN A 49 6.70 -12.91 -1.94
CA ASN A 49 8.11 -12.88 -2.34
C ASN A 49 8.31 -13.40 -3.77
N SER A 50 7.67 -14.50 -4.17
CA SER A 50 7.82 -15.00 -5.54
C SER A 50 7.26 -14.02 -6.57
N LEU A 51 6.16 -13.33 -6.25
CA LEU A 51 5.60 -12.27 -7.11
C LEU A 51 6.51 -11.04 -7.19
N LEU A 52 7.12 -10.62 -6.08
CA LEU A 52 8.06 -9.50 -6.06
C LEU A 52 9.34 -9.82 -6.82
N GLN A 53 9.89 -11.02 -6.65
CA GLN A 53 11.06 -11.50 -7.39
C GLN A 53 10.80 -11.44 -8.90
N ARG A 54 9.63 -11.93 -9.33
CA ARG A 54 9.19 -11.89 -10.73
C ARG A 54 9.09 -10.45 -11.25
N GLN A 55 8.56 -9.52 -10.46
CA GLN A 55 8.46 -8.11 -10.85
C GLN A 55 9.84 -7.48 -11.02
N ILE A 56 10.81 -7.83 -10.19
CA ILE A 56 12.19 -7.35 -10.32
C ILE A 56 12.82 -7.88 -11.61
N GLU A 57 12.68 -9.18 -11.89
CA GLU A 57 13.20 -9.80 -13.12
C GLU A 57 12.60 -9.15 -14.38
N LEU A 58 11.29 -8.89 -14.37
CA LEU A 58 10.60 -8.23 -15.48
C LEU A 58 11.02 -6.75 -15.62
N ALA A 59 11.27 -6.07 -14.50
CA ALA A 59 11.72 -4.67 -14.51
C ALA A 59 13.18 -4.52 -14.95
N ASP A 60 14.03 -5.51 -14.72
CA ASP A 60 15.43 -5.51 -15.18
C ASP A 60 15.56 -5.99 -16.64
N GLY A 61 14.54 -6.73 -17.13
CA GLY A 61 14.49 -7.23 -18.51
C GLY A 61 14.30 -6.13 -19.56
N LYS A 62 14.74 -6.42 -20.79
CA LYS A 62 14.53 -5.57 -21.99
C LYS A 62 13.35 -6.05 -22.85
N GLU A 63 12.55 -6.95 -22.30
CA GLU A 63 11.41 -7.54 -22.98
C GLU A 63 10.12 -6.84 -22.55
N PHE A 64 9.16 -6.79 -23.47
CA PHE A 64 7.83 -6.31 -23.17
C PHE A 64 7.06 -7.37 -22.37
N TYR A 65 6.34 -6.94 -21.34
CA TYR A 65 5.48 -7.81 -20.55
C TYR A 65 4.15 -7.16 -20.23
N LEU A 66 3.15 -7.98 -19.90
CA LEU A 66 1.80 -7.53 -19.57
C LEU A 66 1.53 -7.78 -18.08
N VAL A 67 0.93 -6.80 -17.43
CA VAL A 67 0.47 -6.90 -16.04
C VAL A 67 -1.05 -6.79 -16.02
N LEU A 68 -1.70 -7.78 -15.42
CA LEU A 68 -3.11 -7.75 -15.11
C LEU A 68 -3.28 -7.26 -13.67
N ASP A 69 -4.01 -6.16 -13.50
CA ASP A 69 -4.41 -5.70 -12.16
C ASP A 69 -5.69 -6.46 -11.76
N PRO A 70 -5.72 -7.23 -10.66
CA PRO A 70 -6.96 -7.85 -10.21
C PRO A 70 -7.94 -6.84 -9.58
N GLY A 71 -7.49 -5.64 -9.22
CA GLY A 71 -8.30 -4.57 -8.63
C GLY A 71 -8.90 -3.60 -9.64
N ALA A 72 -8.44 -3.62 -10.89
CA ALA A 72 -8.93 -2.78 -11.99
C ALA A 72 -9.09 -3.65 -13.24
N PRO A 73 -10.14 -3.48 -14.06
CA PRO A 73 -10.33 -4.26 -15.29
C PRO A 73 -9.39 -3.78 -16.42
N ASP A 74 -8.09 -3.67 -16.12
CA ASP A 74 -7.08 -3.10 -17.01
C ASP A 74 -5.92 -4.08 -17.20
N LEU A 75 -5.41 -4.12 -18.43
CA LEU A 75 -4.18 -4.81 -18.81
C LEU A 75 -3.13 -3.78 -19.20
N THR A 76 -1.98 -3.80 -18.52
CA THR A 76 -0.92 -2.82 -18.72
C THR A 76 0.27 -3.44 -19.45
N LEU A 77 0.67 -2.86 -20.58
CA LEU A 77 1.92 -3.17 -21.27
C LEU A 77 3.06 -2.41 -20.64
N MET A 78 4.11 -3.14 -20.27
CA MET A 78 5.28 -2.62 -19.60
C MET A 78 6.57 -3.02 -20.32
N LEU A 79 7.61 -2.20 -20.13
CA LEU A 79 8.99 -2.48 -20.52
C LEU A 79 9.91 -1.98 -19.42
N SER A 80 10.77 -2.85 -18.89
CA SER A 80 11.74 -2.51 -17.86
C SER A 80 11.14 -1.72 -16.68
N GLY A 81 9.97 -2.12 -16.19
CA GLY A 81 9.29 -1.46 -15.07
C GLY A 81 8.48 -0.20 -15.43
N ALA A 82 8.57 0.29 -16.66
CA ALA A 82 7.79 1.45 -17.12
C ALA A 82 6.48 1.04 -17.79
N GLU A 83 5.39 1.74 -17.46
CA GLU A 83 4.11 1.62 -18.18
C GLU A 83 4.25 2.28 -19.57
N LEU A 84 3.91 1.52 -20.61
CA LEU A 84 3.90 2.00 -21.99
C LEU A 84 2.48 2.29 -22.47
N GLN A 85 1.54 1.40 -22.16
CA GLN A 85 0.16 1.52 -22.61
C GLN A 85 -0.76 0.73 -21.70
N ARG A 86 -1.97 1.24 -21.49
CA ARG A 86 -3.03 0.56 -20.76
C ARG A 86 -4.18 0.21 -21.71
N TYR A 87 -4.75 -0.98 -21.52
CA TYR A 87 -5.87 -1.50 -22.29
C TYR A 87 -7.01 -1.87 -21.33
N PRO A 88 -8.22 -1.33 -21.51
CA PRO A 88 -9.37 -1.79 -20.75
C PRO A 88 -9.72 -3.23 -21.18
N VAL A 89 -9.92 -4.10 -20.21
CA VAL A 89 -10.39 -5.47 -20.42
C VAL A 89 -11.92 -5.47 -20.28
N ILE A 90 -12.60 -5.58 -21.42
CA ILE A 90 -14.06 -5.74 -21.47
C ILE A 90 -14.34 -7.24 -21.48
N GLY A 91 -15.03 -7.71 -20.44
CA GLY A 91 -15.53 -9.08 -20.34
C GLY A 91 -16.88 -9.27 -21.01
#